data_AF-A0A3B8VDT2-F1
#
_entry.id   AF-A0A3B8VDT2-F1
#
_cell.length_a   1.000
_cell.length_b   1.000
_cell.length_c   1.000
_cell.angle_alpha   90.00
_cell.angle_beta   90.00
_cell.angle_gamma   90.00
#
_symmetry.space_group_name_H-M   'P 1'
#
loop_
_entity.id
_entity.type
_entity.pdbx_description
1 polymer ?
#
loop_
_entity_poly.entity_id
_entity_poly.type
_entity_poly.pdbx_seq_one_letter_code
_entity_poly.pdbx_strand_id
1 'polypeptide(L)'
;SFDKESCRFIPDNEQPQLFDRGKGVYTGQNGYCFLTEEDIAAGKTQYTQGRTVIYAIAQGKDAGTQQNELSGWAHNFAIPLELWLSDDGTQVLREPIKEIESLYGETVYEYEGAGKNAEQINSEISALRGDMLRIDAEFTLAPLQEAYESGFYVRYNPVETILGTEHTKIVFGSDGVYVDRKLSTLWDYVKKDPGYTWDNKAKSFGVTILLDRSMLEVYVNGVMSFTTRIYPKYGNSDYLRLFDENGGMNVTKLTIRRMKGAFTENPEPAYYGNVGDLA
;
A
#
# COMPACT_ATOMS: atom_id res chain seq x y z
N SER A 1 21.72 -18.08 6.29
CA SER A 1 22.41 -18.26 7.61
C SER A 1 23.77 -17.52 7.67
N PHE A 2 24.41 -17.38 8.85
CA PHE A 2 25.75 -16.77 8.99
C PHE A 2 26.74 -17.77 9.61
N ASP A 3 27.77 -18.13 8.87
CA ASP A 3 28.90 -18.93 9.36
C ASP A 3 29.86 -18.04 10.14
N LYS A 4 29.93 -18.27 11.45
CA LYS A 4 30.76 -17.49 12.38
C LYS A 4 32.25 -17.83 12.31
N GLU A 5 32.62 -19.02 11.82
CA GLU A 5 34.03 -19.41 11.70
C GLU A 5 34.66 -18.75 10.49
N SER A 6 33.97 -18.78 9.34
CA SER A 6 34.45 -18.16 8.11
C SER A 6 34.03 -16.69 7.95
N CYS A 7 33.18 -16.18 8.86
CA CYS A 7 32.57 -14.86 8.80
C CYS A 7 31.80 -14.63 7.48
N ARG A 8 31.07 -15.63 7.00
CA ARG A 8 30.35 -15.59 5.72
C ARG A 8 28.84 -15.65 5.90
N PHE A 9 28.14 -14.78 5.18
CA PHE A 9 26.72 -14.94 4.94
C PHE A 9 26.49 -16.00 3.87
N ILE A 10 25.65 -16.98 4.20
CA ILE A 10 25.21 -18.03 3.28
C ILE A 10 23.74 -17.72 2.98
N PRO A 11 23.41 -17.25 1.77
CA PRO A 11 22.04 -16.91 1.45
C PRO A 11 21.19 -18.17 1.35
N ASP A 12 19.93 -18.06 1.77
CA ASP A 12 18.98 -19.17 1.64
C ASP A 12 18.49 -19.32 0.18
N ASN A 13 18.64 -18.27 -0.64
CA ASN A 13 18.40 -18.26 -2.08
C ASN A 13 19.55 -17.54 -2.80
N GLU A 14 20.11 -18.14 -3.85
CA GLU A 14 21.17 -17.52 -4.65
C GLU A 14 20.71 -16.21 -5.34
N GLN A 15 19.44 -16.12 -5.71
CA GLN A 15 18.85 -14.94 -6.33
C GLN A 15 18.31 -13.97 -5.27
N PRO A 16 18.70 -12.68 -5.32
CA PRO A 16 18.19 -11.68 -4.39
C PRO A 16 16.69 -11.52 -4.55
N GLN A 17 16.00 -11.41 -3.43
CA GLN A 17 14.56 -11.18 -3.38
C GLN A 17 14.27 -9.71 -3.10
N LEU A 18 13.22 -9.18 -3.72
CA LEU A 18 12.75 -7.83 -3.43
C LEU A 18 11.93 -7.82 -2.14
N PHE A 19 12.31 -6.96 -1.21
CA PHE A 19 11.55 -6.68 0.02
C PHE A 19 10.29 -5.85 -0.28
N ASP A 20 10.42 -4.89 -1.20
CA ASP A 20 9.35 -4.04 -1.71
C ASP A 20 9.40 -4.00 -3.24
N ARG A 21 8.21 -3.99 -3.87
CA ARG A 21 8.07 -4.05 -5.33
C ARG A 21 7.62 -2.74 -5.98
N GLY A 22 7.72 -1.63 -5.27
CA GLY A 22 7.46 -0.26 -5.73
C GLY A 22 8.39 0.31 -6.80
N LYS A 23 9.34 -0.48 -7.34
CA LYS A 23 10.28 -0.12 -8.41
C LYS A 23 11.11 1.15 -8.11
N GLY A 24 11.88 1.10 -7.03
CA GLY A 24 12.86 2.14 -6.70
C GLY A 24 12.25 3.40 -6.05
N VAL A 25 11.08 3.25 -5.44
CA VAL A 25 10.46 4.23 -4.55
C VAL A 25 10.87 3.98 -3.10
N TYR A 26 10.74 2.75 -2.59
CA TYR A 26 11.16 2.36 -1.24
C TYR A 26 12.68 2.11 -1.21
N THR A 27 13.46 3.06 -0.68
CA THR A 27 14.93 3.02 -0.76
C THR A 27 15.59 3.55 0.51
N GLY A 28 16.85 3.16 0.75
CA GLY A 28 17.59 3.61 1.92
C GLY A 28 17.03 3.04 3.20
N GLN A 29 16.69 1.75 3.17
CA GLN A 29 16.16 1.02 4.31
C GLN A 29 17.15 1.03 5.47
N ASN A 30 16.68 1.46 6.64
CA ASN A 30 17.43 1.42 7.89
C ASN A 30 16.56 0.75 8.94
N GLY A 31 17.18 0.01 9.85
CA GLY A 31 16.44 -0.69 10.90
C GLY A 31 17.17 -0.73 12.22
N TYR A 32 16.40 -0.97 13.27
CA TYR A 32 16.90 -1.09 14.64
C TYR A 32 16.03 -2.08 15.43
N CYS A 33 16.62 -2.67 16.46
CA CYS A 33 15.90 -3.47 17.45
C CYS A 33 15.79 -2.66 18.74
N PHE A 34 14.65 -2.75 19.42
CA PHE A 34 14.45 -2.06 20.71
C PHE A 34 13.53 -2.87 21.63
N LEU A 35 13.61 -2.59 22.93
CA LEU A 35 12.66 -3.10 23.92
C LEU A 35 11.63 -2.01 24.20
N THR A 36 10.35 -2.39 24.23
CA THR A 36 9.27 -1.55 24.75
C THR A 36 9.33 -1.49 26.29
N GLU A 37 8.56 -0.59 26.90
CA GLU A 37 8.42 -0.56 28.37
C GLU A 37 7.82 -1.88 28.90
N GLU A 38 6.89 -2.48 28.15
CA GLU A 38 6.31 -3.78 28.44
C GLU A 38 7.36 -4.89 28.38
N ASP A 39 8.25 -4.87 27.38
CA ASP A 39 9.35 -5.82 27.26
C ASP A 39 10.30 -5.76 28.46
N ILE A 40 10.67 -4.54 28.88
CA ILE A 40 11.53 -4.31 30.04
C ILE A 40 10.84 -4.79 31.32
N ALA A 41 9.56 -4.46 31.49
CA ALA A 41 8.75 -4.91 32.63
C ALA A 41 8.61 -6.45 32.69
N ALA A 42 8.61 -7.11 31.52
CA ALA A 42 8.64 -8.57 31.39
C ALA A 42 10.03 -9.19 31.61
N GLY A 43 11.05 -8.38 31.97
CA GLY A 43 12.40 -8.84 32.29
C GLY A 43 13.30 -9.09 31.08
N LYS A 44 12.92 -8.63 29.88
CA LYS A 44 13.82 -8.70 28.71
C LYS A 44 14.97 -7.70 28.90
N THR A 45 16.16 -8.10 28.49
CA THR A 45 17.40 -7.30 28.68
C THR A 45 18.21 -7.11 27.41
N GLN A 46 17.91 -7.86 26.35
CA GLN A 46 18.59 -7.77 25.07
C GLN A 46 17.62 -7.27 24.00
N TYR A 47 18.02 -6.28 23.19
CA TYR A 47 17.19 -5.75 22.11
C TYR A 47 16.73 -6.80 21.09
N THR A 48 17.47 -7.90 20.95
CA THR A 48 17.09 -9.06 20.12
C THR A 48 15.85 -9.81 20.63
N GLN A 49 15.38 -9.52 21.85
CA GLN A 49 14.17 -10.08 22.43
C GLN A 49 12.93 -9.18 22.24
N GLY A 50 13.13 -7.97 21.71
CA GLY A 50 12.08 -6.99 21.47
C GLY A 50 11.68 -6.91 20.00
N ARG A 51 11.27 -5.72 19.59
CA ARG A 51 10.73 -5.45 18.25
C ARG A 51 11.87 -5.11 17.29
N THR A 52 11.73 -5.52 16.04
CA THR A 52 12.62 -5.12 14.94
C THR A 52 11.83 -4.22 14.01
N VAL A 53 12.28 -2.98 13.85
CA VAL A 53 11.60 -2.00 12.98
C VAL A 53 12.53 -1.55 11.86
N ILE A 54 11.95 -1.40 10.67
CA ILE A 54 12.60 -0.84 9.49
C ILE A 54 11.83 0.40 9.02
N TYR A 55 12.55 1.40 8.54
CA TYR A 55 12.00 2.59 7.90
C TYR A 55 12.82 2.91 6.65
N ALA A 56 12.19 3.56 5.67
CA ALA A 56 12.82 3.87 4.41
C ALA A 56 12.25 5.15 3.79
N ILE A 57 13.03 5.74 2.89
CA ILE A 57 12.56 6.87 2.09
C ILE A 57 11.60 6.35 1.02
N ALA A 58 10.45 6.98 0.87
CA ALA A 58 9.54 6.87 -0.26
C ALA A 58 9.84 7.99 -1.27
N GLN A 59 10.53 7.63 -2.36
CA GLN A 59 11.05 8.60 -3.32
C GLN A 59 9.94 9.29 -4.13
N GLY A 60 9.84 10.62 -4.03
CA GLY A 60 8.87 11.46 -4.76
C GLY A 60 9.31 11.91 -6.16
N LYS A 61 10.33 11.29 -6.76
CA LYS A 61 10.95 11.74 -8.01
C LYS A 61 10.01 11.75 -9.22
N ASP A 62 8.91 10.99 -9.15
CA ASP A 62 8.00 10.78 -10.27
C ASP A 62 7.17 12.02 -10.62
N ALA A 63 7.00 12.95 -9.66
CA ALA A 63 6.37 14.25 -9.90
C ALA A 63 7.17 15.15 -10.84
N GLY A 64 8.48 14.92 -10.97
CA GLY A 64 9.39 15.76 -11.75
C GLY A 64 9.98 16.93 -10.95
N THR A 65 11.17 17.39 -11.36
CA THR A 65 11.96 18.40 -10.63
C THR A 65 11.21 19.73 -10.48
N GLN A 66 10.51 20.18 -11.53
CA GLN A 66 9.76 21.43 -11.49
C GLN A 66 8.63 21.38 -10.45
N GLN A 67 7.91 20.26 -10.36
CA GLN A 67 6.86 20.10 -9.37
C GLN A 67 7.41 20.08 -7.94
N ASN A 68 8.56 19.43 -7.73
CA ASN A 68 9.24 19.44 -6.43
C ASN A 68 9.63 20.87 -6.02
N GLU A 69 10.22 21.64 -6.95
CA GLU A 69 10.59 23.05 -6.73
C GLU A 69 9.36 23.91 -6.36
N LEU A 70 8.28 23.81 -7.15
CA LEU A 70 7.05 24.56 -6.92
C LEU A 70 6.36 24.16 -5.60
N SER A 71 6.44 22.90 -5.22
CA SER A 71 5.86 22.40 -3.97
C SER A 71 6.69 22.78 -2.73
N GLY A 72 7.98 23.09 -2.91
CA GLY A 72 8.91 23.40 -1.81
C GLY A 72 9.39 22.19 -1.01
N TRP A 73 9.06 20.97 -1.43
CA TRP A 73 9.51 19.73 -0.79
C TRP A 73 9.67 18.59 -1.79
N ALA A 74 10.35 17.52 -1.36
CA ALA A 74 10.44 16.28 -2.12
C ALA A 74 10.62 15.11 -1.16
N HIS A 75 10.12 13.94 -1.58
CA HIS A 75 10.20 12.68 -0.83
C HIS A 75 9.46 12.73 0.53
N ASN A 76 9.29 11.56 1.14
CA ASN A 76 8.80 11.41 2.50
C ASN A 76 9.32 10.07 3.04
N PHE A 77 9.14 9.81 4.33
CA PHE A 77 9.33 8.46 4.85
C PHE A 77 8.09 7.61 4.54
N ALA A 78 8.35 6.35 4.17
CA ALA A 78 7.38 5.27 4.21
C ALA A 78 6.95 5.01 5.65
N ILE A 79 5.79 4.37 5.84
CA ILE A 79 5.38 3.95 7.18
C ILE A 79 6.40 2.94 7.72
N PRO A 80 6.89 3.11 8.96
CA PRO A 80 7.78 2.13 9.56
C PRO A 80 7.10 0.75 9.64
N LEU A 81 7.86 -0.30 9.37
CA LEU A 81 7.38 -1.68 9.41
C LEU A 81 8.02 -2.42 10.56
N GLU A 82 7.23 -3.20 11.27
CA GLU A 82 7.73 -4.23 12.16
C GLU A 82 8.03 -5.50 11.38
N LEU A 83 9.15 -6.14 11.70
CA LEU A 83 9.65 -7.34 11.01
C LEU A 83 9.79 -8.51 11.95
N TRP A 84 9.39 -9.68 11.49
CA TRP A 84 9.62 -10.95 12.16
C TRP A 84 9.74 -12.08 11.13
N LEU A 85 10.14 -13.27 11.57
CA LEU A 85 10.14 -14.45 10.70
C LEU A 85 8.81 -15.18 10.83
N SER A 86 8.35 -15.78 9.73
CA SER A 86 7.29 -16.79 9.78
C SER A 86 7.66 -17.93 10.73
N ASP A 87 6.66 -18.68 11.20
CA ASP A 87 6.87 -19.78 12.17
C ASP A 87 7.84 -20.85 11.67
N ASP A 88 7.88 -21.09 10.35
CA ASP A 88 8.80 -22.02 9.69
C ASP A 88 10.18 -21.40 9.38
N GLY A 89 10.37 -20.11 9.65
CA GLY A 89 11.61 -19.37 9.43
C GLY A 89 11.92 -19.06 7.96
N THR A 90 11.00 -19.31 7.02
CA THR A 90 11.30 -19.20 5.58
C THR A 90 10.99 -17.84 4.98
N GLN A 91 10.19 -17.02 5.66
CA GLN A 91 9.77 -15.71 5.17
C GLN A 91 9.99 -14.62 6.22
N VAL A 92 10.42 -13.45 5.77
CA VAL A 92 10.40 -12.23 6.58
C VAL A 92 9.01 -11.63 6.45
N LEU A 93 8.23 -11.66 7.52
CA LEU A 93 6.94 -11.01 7.61
C LEU A 93 7.12 -9.52 7.94
N ARG A 94 6.19 -8.69 7.45
CA ARG A 94 6.20 -7.24 7.66
C ARG A 94 4.78 -6.67 7.72
N GLU A 95 4.57 -5.81 8.69
CA GLU A 95 3.35 -5.03 8.83
C GLU A 95 3.67 -3.60 9.29
N PRO A 96 2.82 -2.61 8.95
CA PRO A 96 2.87 -1.30 9.57
C PRO A 96 2.97 -1.40 11.10
N ILE A 97 3.85 -0.61 11.72
CA ILE A 97 3.98 -0.59 13.18
C ILE A 97 2.63 -0.30 13.85
N LYS A 98 2.36 -0.97 14.98
CA LYS A 98 1.10 -0.86 15.72
C LYS A 98 0.74 0.59 16.10
N GLU A 99 1.73 1.44 16.33
CA GLU A 99 1.55 2.85 16.69
C GLU A 99 0.72 3.64 15.66
N ILE A 100 0.62 3.16 14.41
CA ILE A 100 -0.27 3.73 13.40
C ILE A 100 -1.75 3.74 13.84
N GLU A 101 -2.14 2.88 14.79
CA GLU A 101 -3.48 2.86 15.39
C GLU A 101 -3.85 4.20 16.05
N SER A 102 -2.87 4.96 16.54
CA SER A 102 -3.10 6.31 17.09
C SER A 102 -3.63 7.31 16.04
N LEU A 103 -3.36 7.03 14.75
CA LEU A 103 -3.78 7.85 13.62
C LEU A 103 -5.16 7.44 13.09
N TYR A 104 -5.80 6.44 13.68
CA TYR A 104 -7.12 6.01 13.26
C TYR A 104 -8.16 7.11 13.50
N GLY A 105 -8.86 7.47 12.43
CA GLY A 105 -10.05 8.30 12.44
C GLY A 105 -11.32 7.46 12.32
N GLU A 106 -12.34 8.06 11.71
CA GLU A 106 -13.64 7.45 11.49
C GLU A 106 -13.56 6.22 10.59
N THR A 107 -14.16 5.11 11.02
CA THR A 107 -14.50 4.00 10.13
C THR A 107 -15.67 4.43 9.25
N VAL A 108 -15.43 4.55 7.95
CA VAL A 108 -16.43 5.07 6.99
C VAL A 108 -17.16 3.96 6.25
N TYR A 109 -16.62 2.76 6.31
CA TYR A 109 -17.25 1.55 5.79
C TYR A 109 -16.67 0.34 6.51
N GLU A 110 -17.53 -0.63 6.82
CA GLU A 110 -17.13 -1.89 7.42
C GLU A 110 -18.07 -3.01 6.94
N TYR A 111 -17.47 -4.11 6.54
CA TYR A 111 -18.16 -5.33 6.20
C TYR A 111 -17.36 -6.53 6.70
N GLU A 112 -18.04 -7.47 7.34
CA GLU A 112 -17.52 -8.79 7.67
C GLU A 112 -18.68 -9.80 7.50
N GLY A 113 -18.48 -10.84 6.71
CA GLY A 113 -19.54 -11.80 6.42
C GLY A 113 -19.15 -12.90 5.45
N ALA A 114 -20.16 -13.62 4.94
CA ALA A 114 -19.96 -14.80 4.10
C ALA A 114 -19.38 -14.50 2.70
N GLY A 115 -19.41 -13.24 2.25
CA GLY A 115 -18.97 -12.87 0.91
C GLY A 115 -19.84 -11.80 0.25
N LYS A 116 -19.20 -10.78 -0.32
CA LYS A 116 -19.78 -9.83 -1.28
C LYS A 116 -18.90 -9.74 -2.52
N ASN A 117 -19.52 -9.68 -3.69
CA ASN A 117 -18.77 -9.43 -4.92
C ASN A 117 -18.40 -7.94 -5.06
N ALA A 118 -17.54 -7.62 -6.04
CA ALA A 118 -17.08 -6.25 -6.28
C ALA A 118 -18.23 -5.26 -6.55
N GLU A 119 -19.28 -5.66 -7.29
CA GLU A 119 -20.42 -4.79 -7.61
C GLU A 119 -21.24 -4.42 -6.37
N GLN A 120 -21.49 -5.38 -5.47
CA GLN A 120 -22.20 -5.16 -4.22
C GLN A 120 -21.45 -4.17 -3.33
N ILE A 121 -20.13 -4.37 -3.16
CA ILE A 121 -19.29 -3.43 -2.42
C ILE A 121 -19.34 -2.04 -3.07
N ASN A 122 -19.15 -1.96 -4.39
CA ASN A 122 -19.15 -0.69 -5.13
C ASN A 122 -20.45 0.10 -4.98
N SER A 123 -21.61 -0.57 -4.92
CA SER A 123 -22.88 0.10 -4.65
C SER A 123 -22.89 0.79 -3.29
N GLU A 124 -22.30 0.15 -2.27
CA GLU A 124 -22.31 0.63 -0.89
C GLU A 124 -21.28 1.75 -0.64
N ILE A 125 -20.15 1.74 -1.35
CA ILE A 125 -19.09 2.75 -1.23
C ILE A 125 -19.13 3.83 -2.32
N SER A 126 -20.16 3.85 -3.17
CA SER A 126 -20.25 4.72 -4.36
C SER A 126 -20.10 6.22 -4.09
N ALA A 127 -20.51 6.70 -2.91
CA ALA A 127 -20.38 8.09 -2.48
C ALA A 127 -19.13 8.35 -1.61
N LEU A 128 -18.33 7.32 -1.31
CA LEU A 128 -17.16 7.42 -0.45
C LEU A 128 -16.05 8.17 -1.16
N ARG A 129 -15.62 9.28 -0.55
CA ARG A 129 -14.47 10.08 -0.97
C ARG A 129 -13.45 10.17 0.17
N GLY A 130 -12.18 10.19 -0.19
CA GLY A 130 -11.06 10.40 0.71
C GLY A 130 -9.72 10.01 0.11
N ASP A 131 -8.68 10.74 0.48
CA ASP A 131 -7.32 10.49 0.04
C ASP A 131 -6.32 10.27 1.18
N MET A 132 -6.82 10.16 2.42
CA MET A 132 -6.09 9.69 3.58
C MET A 132 -6.86 8.54 4.21
N LEU A 133 -6.58 7.32 3.74
CA LEU A 133 -7.35 6.12 4.06
C LEU A 133 -6.45 4.97 4.45
N ARG A 134 -6.89 4.19 5.44
CA ARG A 134 -6.46 2.80 5.64
C ARG A 134 -7.58 1.89 5.18
N ILE A 135 -7.25 0.93 4.33
CA ILE A 135 -8.18 -0.07 3.81
C ILE A 135 -7.62 -1.44 4.16
N ASP A 136 -8.33 -2.18 4.99
CA ASP A 136 -8.00 -3.57 5.32
C ASP A 136 -9.04 -4.48 4.65
N ALA A 137 -8.60 -5.47 3.89
CA ALA A 137 -9.47 -6.35 3.13
C ALA A 137 -9.03 -7.81 3.21
N GLU A 138 -10.00 -8.71 3.29
CA GLU A 138 -9.83 -10.15 3.06
C GLU A 138 -10.79 -10.58 1.95
N PHE A 139 -10.26 -11.27 0.94
CA PHE A 139 -11.05 -11.72 -0.19
C PHE A 139 -10.46 -12.97 -0.84
N THR A 140 -11.31 -13.63 -1.61
CA THR A 140 -10.96 -14.80 -2.43
C THR A 140 -11.24 -14.53 -3.91
N LEU A 141 -10.56 -15.26 -4.79
CA LEU A 141 -10.76 -15.22 -6.23
C LEU A 141 -11.19 -16.60 -6.74
N ALA A 142 -12.24 -16.66 -7.56
CA ALA A 142 -12.75 -17.87 -8.19
C ALA A 142 -12.87 -17.71 -9.72
N PRO A 143 -11.74 -17.53 -10.44
CA PRO A 143 -11.77 -17.27 -11.87
C PRO A 143 -12.25 -18.48 -12.66
N LEU A 144 -13.06 -18.21 -13.70
CA LEU A 144 -13.50 -19.22 -14.67
C LEU A 144 -12.67 -19.22 -15.96
N GLN A 145 -11.76 -18.26 -16.11
CA GLN A 145 -10.89 -18.09 -17.28
C GLN A 145 -9.41 -18.10 -16.86
N GLU A 146 -8.52 -18.43 -17.81
CA GLU A 146 -7.07 -18.43 -17.55
C GLU A 146 -6.55 -17.02 -17.25
N ALA A 147 -6.95 -16.04 -18.06
CA ALA A 147 -6.65 -14.64 -17.85
C ALA A 147 -7.73 -14.01 -16.96
N TYR A 148 -7.32 -13.48 -15.82
CA TYR A 148 -8.20 -12.79 -14.90
C TYR A 148 -7.43 -11.76 -14.08
N GLU A 149 -8.12 -10.68 -13.71
CA GLU A 149 -7.61 -9.66 -12.79
C GLU A 149 -8.75 -9.15 -11.90
N SER A 150 -8.49 -8.98 -10.62
CA SER A 150 -9.40 -8.28 -9.72
C SER A 150 -8.60 -7.43 -8.74
N GLY A 151 -9.25 -6.48 -8.08
CA GLY A 151 -8.57 -5.68 -7.08
C GLY A 151 -9.24 -4.35 -6.80
N PHE A 152 -8.42 -3.34 -6.54
CA PHE A 152 -8.84 -2.04 -6.04
C PHE A 152 -8.34 -0.92 -6.97
N TYR A 153 -9.18 0.08 -7.17
CA TYR A 153 -8.84 1.39 -7.71
C TYR A 153 -8.82 2.40 -6.58
N VAL A 154 -7.65 2.95 -6.30
CA VAL A 154 -7.48 4.11 -5.40
C VAL A 154 -7.18 5.36 -6.21
N ARG A 155 -7.46 6.53 -5.63
CA ARG A 155 -7.45 7.80 -6.36
C ARG A 155 -8.28 7.69 -7.65
N TYR A 156 -9.40 6.99 -7.57
CA TYR A 156 -10.31 6.76 -8.68
C TYR A 156 -11.11 8.04 -8.95
N ASN A 157 -11.36 8.33 -10.21
CA ASN A 157 -12.28 9.35 -10.64
C ASN A 157 -13.47 8.69 -11.35
N PRO A 158 -14.72 8.97 -10.96
CA PRO A 158 -15.90 8.35 -11.58
C PRO A 158 -16.23 8.93 -12.96
N VAL A 159 -15.63 10.06 -13.33
CA VAL A 159 -15.88 10.74 -14.60
C VAL A 159 -14.96 10.21 -15.68
N GLU A 160 -15.52 9.72 -16.78
CA GLU A 160 -14.76 9.19 -17.91
C GLU A 160 -14.60 10.23 -19.02
N THR A 161 -13.40 10.34 -19.58
CA THR A 161 -13.12 11.18 -20.76
C THR A 161 -12.56 10.33 -21.90
N ILE A 162 -12.34 10.95 -23.05
CA ILE A 162 -11.67 10.28 -24.18
C ILE A 162 -10.23 9.83 -23.86
N LEU A 163 -9.60 10.42 -22.83
CA LEU A 163 -8.27 10.01 -22.35
C LEU A 163 -8.37 8.93 -21.25
N GLY A 164 -9.57 8.48 -20.92
CA GLY A 164 -9.87 7.62 -19.78
C GLY A 164 -10.15 8.42 -18.52
N THR A 165 -10.03 7.75 -17.38
CA THR A 165 -10.22 8.32 -16.05
C THR A 165 -9.07 7.97 -15.12
N GLU A 166 -8.78 8.85 -14.16
CA GLU A 166 -7.67 8.66 -13.23
C GLU A 166 -7.97 7.54 -12.23
N HIS A 167 -7.02 6.62 -12.07
CA HIS A 167 -7.02 5.61 -11.03
C HIS A 167 -5.66 4.93 -10.93
N THR A 168 -5.34 4.40 -9.76
CA THR A 168 -4.22 3.47 -9.57
C THR A 168 -4.77 2.08 -9.30
N LYS A 169 -4.44 1.09 -10.15
CA LYS A 169 -4.91 -0.30 -9.96
C LYS A 169 -3.97 -1.04 -9.00
N ILE A 170 -4.52 -1.66 -7.97
CA ILE A 170 -3.85 -2.67 -7.15
C ILE A 170 -4.42 -4.00 -7.61
N VAL A 171 -3.60 -4.80 -8.30
CA VAL A 171 -4.06 -5.93 -9.11
C VAL A 171 -3.68 -7.26 -8.46
N PHE A 172 -4.62 -8.20 -8.47
CA PHE A 172 -4.45 -9.60 -8.10
C PHE A 172 -4.99 -10.45 -9.25
N GLY A 173 -4.14 -11.21 -9.93
CA GLY A 173 -4.52 -11.84 -11.19
C GLY A 173 -3.71 -13.06 -11.60
N SER A 174 -3.95 -13.51 -12.82
CA SER A 174 -3.23 -14.62 -13.47
C SER A 174 -1.75 -14.34 -13.67
N ASP A 175 -1.36 -13.07 -13.75
CA ASP A 175 0.02 -12.62 -13.92
C ASP A 175 0.73 -12.35 -12.58
N GLY A 176 0.00 -12.43 -11.46
CA GLY A 176 0.51 -12.18 -10.11
C GLY A 176 -0.12 -10.94 -9.47
N VAL A 177 0.63 -10.32 -8.54
CA VAL A 177 0.20 -9.14 -7.78
C VAL A 177 1.09 -7.95 -8.13
N TYR A 178 0.50 -6.81 -8.47
CA TYR A 178 1.25 -5.59 -8.81
C TYR A 178 0.40 -4.32 -8.66
N VAL A 179 1.06 -3.17 -8.77
CA VAL A 179 0.40 -1.85 -8.80
C VAL A 179 0.59 -1.24 -10.18
N ASP A 180 -0.52 -1.03 -10.90
CA ASP A 180 -0.56 -0.33 -12.19
C ASP A 180 -0.83 1.17 -12.00
N ARG A 181 0.03 1.99 -12.58
CA ARG A 181 0.03 3.44 -12.48
C ARG A 181 -0.21 4.14 -13.82
N LYS A 182 -0.44 3.41 -14.91
CA LYS A 182 -0.61 3.98 -16.26
C LYS A 182 -1.66 5.09 -16.31
N LEU A 183 -2.72 4.94 -15.52
CA LEU A 183 -3.80 5.91 -15.39
C LEU A 183 -3.83 6.61 -14.02
N SER A 184 -2.77 6.54 -13.21
CA SER A 184 -2.75 7.22 -11.89
C SER A 184 -2.80 8.74 -11.99
N THR A 185 -2.59 9.28 -13.20
CA THR A 185 -2.68 10.70 -13.50
C THR A 185 -2.86 10.93 -15.00
N LEU A 186 -3.55 12.01 -15.37
CA LEU A 186 -3.68 12.51 -16.73
C LEU A 186 -2.64 13.61 -17.06
N TRP A 187 -1.72 13.92 -16.14
CA TRP A 187 -0.50 14.67 -16.48
C TRP A 187 0.42 13.83 -17.36
N ASP A 188 1.01 14.41 -18.39
CA ASP A 188 1.92 13.75 -19.33
C ASP A 188 3.37 13.70 -18.81
N TYR A 189 3.76 14.67 -17.97
CA TYR A 189 5.12 14.80 -17.43
C TYR A 189 5.39 13.90 -16.21
N VAL A 190 4.34 13.43 -15.52
CA VAL A 190 4.48 12.57 -14.34
C VAL A 190 4.83 11.16 -14.78
N LYS A 191 5.82 10.53 -14.15
CA LYS A 191 6.19 9.14 -14.43
C LYS A 191 5.14 8.16 -13.90
N LYS A 192 4.80 7.17 -14.71
CA LYS A 192 3.68 6.23 -14.47
C LYS A 192 4.09 4.75 -14.60
N ASP A 193 5.39 4.48 -14.46
CA ASP A 193 5.90 3.12 -14.48
C ASP A 193 5.17 2.24 -13.45
N PRO A 194 4.65 1.06 -13.84
CA PRO A 194 4.09 0.13 -12.87
C PRO A 194 5.18 -0.39 -11.93
N GLY A 195 4.75 -0.91 -10.78
CA GLY A 195 5.61 -1.66 -9.88
C GLY A 195 6.11 -2.97 -10.51
N TYR A 196 7.01 -3.66 -9.82
CA TYR A 196 7.38 -5.02 -10.21
C TYR A 196 6.30 -6.01 -9.81
N THR A 197 6.02 -6.97 -10.68
CA THR A 197 5.06 -8.03 -10.36
C THR A 197 5.63 -8.97 -9.31
N TRP A 198 4.83 -9.28 -8.28
CA TRP A 198 5.05 -10.40 -7.41
C TRP A 198 4.37 -11.63 -8.02
N ASP A 199 5.15 -12.64 -8.37
CA ASP A 199 4.63 -13.90 -8.90
C ASP A 199 3.94 -14.70 -7.78
N ASN A 200 2.74 -14.26 -7.41
CA ASN A 200 1.86 -14.91 -6.46
C ASN A 200 0.45 -14.96 -7.04
N LYS A 201 0.00 -16.18 -7.32
CA LYS A 201 -1.29 -16.50 -7.95
C LYS A 201 -2.25 -17.18 -6.97
N ALA A 202 -2.05 -16.95 -5.67
CA ALA A 202 -2.95 -17.43 -4.64
C ALA A 202 -4.39 -17.00 -4.93
N LYS A 203 -5.34 -17.71 -4.32
CA LYS A 203 -6.78 -17.45 -4.49
C LYS A 203 -7.41 -16.82 -3.25
N SER A 204 -6.59 -16.48 -2.27
CA SER A 204 -6.98 -15.85 -1.01
C SER A 204 -5.92 -14.83 -0.64
N PHE A 205 -6.36 -13.64 -0.28
CA PHE A 205 -5.47 -12.54 0.07
C PHE A 205 -6.02 -11.78 1.28
N GLY A 206 -5.13 -11.50 2.23
CA GLY A 206 -5.29 -10.43 3.21
C GLY A 206 -4.44 -9.24 2.77
N VAL A 207 -5.03 -8.05 2.76
CA VAL A 207 -4.38 -6.84 2.23
C VAL A 207 -4.62 -5.66 3.14
N THR A 208 -3.56 -4.92 3.44
CA THR A 208 -3.64 -3.58 4.01
C THR A 208 -3.15 -2.57 2.97
N ILE A 209 -3.98 -1.58 2.65
CA ILE A 209 -3.65 -0.45 1.77
C ILE A 209 -3.63 0.81 2.61
N LEU A 210 -2.50 1.50 2.63
CA LEU A 210 -2.35 2.83 3.21
C LEU A 210 -2.25 3.85 2.07
N LEU A 211 -3.25 4.72 2.00
CA LEU A 211 -3.29 5.85 1.08
C LEU A 211 -3.10 7.12 1.90
N ASP A 212 -2.03 7.85 1.65
CA ASP A 212 -1.77 9.17 2.23
C ASP A 212 -1.43 10.17 1.12
N ARG A 213 -2.49 10.76 0.57
CA ARG A 213 -2.51 11.73 -0.52
C ARG A 213 -1.83 11.20 -1.78
N SER A 214 -0.52 11.41 -1.85
CA SER A 214 0.35 11.02 -2.96
C SER A 214 1.19 9.78 -2.65
N MET A 215 1.09 9.22 -1.45
CA MET A 215 1.80 8.03 -1.03
C MET A 215 0.80 6.86 -1.00
N LEU A 216 1.19 5.75 -1.61
CA LEU A 216 0.42 4.50 -1.61
C LEU A 216 1.34 3.37 -1.16
N GLU A 217 0.97 2.69 -0.09
CA GLU A 217 1.60 1.47 0.39
C GLU A 217 0.59 0.33 0.42
N VAL A 218 0.96 -0.81 -0.16
CA VAL A 218 0.13 -2.01 -0.19
C VAL A 218 0.93 -3.14 0.45
N TYR A 219 0.36 -3.78 1.48
CA TYR A 219 0.92 -4.93 2.17
C TYR A 219 0.02 -6.13 1.93
N VAL A 220 0.58 -7.23 1.43
CA VAL A 220 -0.17 -8.43 1.04
C VAL A 220 0.31 -9.62 1.84
N ASN A 221 -0.60 -10.26 2.57
CA ASN A 221 -0.40 -11.43 3.43
C ASN A 221 0.71 -11.27 4.48
N GLY A 222 1.14 -10.04 4.78
CA GLY A 222 2.32 -9.75 5.59
C GLY A 222 3.65 -10.12 4.91
N VAL A 223 3.67 -10.61 3.66
CA VAL A 223 4.87 -11.15 2.99
C VAL A 223 5.42 -10.25 1.91
N MET A 224 4.59 -9.41 1.28
CA MET A 224 5.02 -8.54 0.19
C MET A 224 4.50 -7.12 0.38
N SER A 225 5.33 -6.14 0.04
CA SER A 225 4.94 -4.73 0.03
C SER A 225 5.12 -4.08 -1.34
N PHE A 226 4.33 -3.05 -1.60
CA PHE A 226 4.44 -2.18 -2.75
C PHE A 226 4.30 -0.73 -2.29
N THR A 227 5.39 0.03 -2.26
CA THR A 227 5.35 1.47 -1.99
C THR A 227 5.46 2.26 -3.30
N THR A 228 4.53 3.16 -3.57
CA THR A 228 4.60 4.04 -4.74
C THR A 228 4.12 5.45 -4.44
N ARG A 229 4.33 6.36 -5.40
CA ARG A 229 3.84 7.73 -5.38
C ARG A 229 2.82 7.97 -6.49
N ILE A 230 1.76 8.72 -6.22
CA ILE A 230 0.66 8.98 -7.16
C ILE A 230 0.30 10.47 -7.15
N TYR A 231 0.13 11.06 -8.33
CA TYR A 231 -0.06 12.51 -8.49
C TYR A 231 -1.21 12.81 -9.46
N PRO A 232 -2.46 12.46 -9.10
CA PRO A 232 -3.60 12.74 -9.96
C PRO A 232 -3.71 14.23 -10.26
N LYS A 233 -4.22 14.54 -11.46
CA LYS A 233 -4.43 15.88 -11.96
C LYS A 233 -5.64 16.54 -11.35
N TYR A 234 -6.69 15.77 -11.09
CA TYR A 234 -7.99 16.32 -10.71
C TYR A 234 -8.28 16.14 -9.21
N GLY A 235 -8.93 17.15 -8.62
CA GLY A 235 -9.30 17.16 -7.20
C GLY A 235 -10.33 16.08 -6.86
N ASN A 236 -11.20 15.74 -7.81
CA ASN A 236 -12.20 14.68 -7.70
C ASN A 236 -11.70 13.26 -8.03
N SER A 237 -10.38 13.05 -8.11
CA SER A 237 -9.75 11.73 -8.19
C SER A 237 -9.46 11.19 -6.79
N ASP A 238 -10.48 11.14 -5.94
CA ASP A 238 -10.43 10.78 -4.51
C ASP A 238 -11.50 9.75 -4.12
N TYR A 239 -12.03 9.00 -5.09
CA TYR A 239 -12.93 7.87 -4.86
C TYR A 239 -12.16 6.55 -4.73
N LEU A 240 -12.87 5.54 -4.23
CA LEU A 240 -12.44 4.14 -4.17
C LEU A 240 -13.40 3.28 -5.00
N ARG A 241 -12.88 2.26 -5.68
CA ARG A 241 -13.68 1.28 -6.42
C ARG A 241 -13.00 -0.08 -6.41
N LEU A 242 -13.76 -1.17 -6.39
CA LEU A 242 -13.28 -2.51 -6.67
C LEU A 242 -13.52 -2.85 -8.14
N PHE A 243 -12.63 -3.64 -8.73
CA PHE A 243 -12.80 -4.17 -10.08
C PHE A 243 -12.67 -5.69 -10.09
N ASP A 244 -13.38 -6.33 -11.02
CA ASP A 244 -13.35 -7.78 -11.24
C ASP A 244 -13.46 -8.05 -12.75
N GLU A 245 -12.37 -8.51 -13.34
CA GLU A 245 -12.25 -8.91 -14.73
C GLU A 245 -12.02 -10.43 -14.76
N ASN A 246 -13.11 -11.19 -14.72
CA ASN A 246 -13.13 -12.66 -14.69
C ASN A 246 -12.47 -13.32 -13.47
N GLY A 247 -12.12 -12.55 -12.42
CA GLY A 247 -11.47 -13.10 -11.23
C GLY A 247 -12.42 -13.71 -10.22
N GLY A 248 -13.72 -13.40 -10.29
CA GLY A 248 -14.72 -13.94 -9.36
C GLY A 248 -14.42 -13.52 -7.92
N MET A 249 -14.07 -12.24 -7.74
CA MET A 249 -13.74 -11.69 -6.42
C MET A 249 -14.91 -11.83 -5.45
N ASN A 250 -14.62 -12.43 -4.29
CA ASN A 250 -15.54 -12.54 -3.15
C ASN A 250 -14.86 -11.99 -1.89
N VAL A 251 -15.29 -10.81 -1.46
CA VAL A 251 -14.79 -10.08 -0.28
C VAL A 251 -15.49 -10.61 0.96
N THR A 252 -14.73 -11.12 1.93
CA THR A 252 -15.26 -11.60 3.22
C THR A 252 -15.10 -10.56 4.31
N LYS A 253 -14.11 -9.67 4.19
CA LYS A 253 -13.88 -8.55 5.09
C LYS A 253 -13.41 -7.31 4.34
N LEU A 254 -13.95 -6.15 4.68
CA LEU A 254 -13.48 -4.85 4.19
C LEU A 254 -13.76 -3.77 5.23
N THR A 255 -12.70 -3.17 5.75
CA THR A 255 -12.77 -2.00 6.62
C THR A 255 -12.07 -0.83 5.94
N ILE A 256 -12.78 0.29 5.77
CA ILE A 256 -12.21 1.53 5.25
C ILE A 256 -12.29 2.58 6.35
N ARG A 257 -11.14 3.15 6.68
CA ARG A 257 -10.99 4.13 7.76
C ARG A 257 -10.28 5.38 7.27
N ARG A 258 -10.79 6.55 7.66
CA ARG A 258 -10.08 7.82 7.51
C ARG A 258 -8.89 7.86 8.45
N MET A 259 -7.75 8.33 7.97
CA MET A 259 -6.54 8.50 8.77
C MET A 259 -6.37 9.97 9.18
N LYS A 260 -5.91 10.18 10.41
CA LYS A 260 -5.47 11.48 10.92
C LYS A 260 -4.02 11.73 10.51
N GLY A 261 -3.60 13.00 10.51
CA GLY A 261 -2.20 13.35 10.33
C GLY A 261 -1.34 12.90 11.51
N ALA A 262 -0.08 12.56 11.24
CA ALA A 262 0.91 12.20 12.26
C ALA A 262 1.52 13.40 13.02
N PHE A 263 1.12 14.63 12.67
CA PHE A 263 1.60 15.85 13.28
C PHE A 263 0.75 16.20 14.51
N THR A 264 1.42 16.63 15.59
CA THR A 264 0.79 16.94 16.88
C THR A 264 -0.04 18.23 16.88
N GLU A 265 0.24 19.12 15.93
CA GLU A 265 -0.56 20.31 15.67
C GLU A 265 -1.52 20.02 14.52
N ASN A 266 -2.72 20.61 14.53
CA ASN A 266 -3.62 20.53 13.37
C ASN A 266 -2.94 21.22 12.19
N PRO A 267 -2.38 20.48 11.23
CA PRO A 267 -1.76 21.13 10.10
C PRO A 267 -2.85 21.78 9.25
N GLU A 268 -2.51 22.86 8.56
CA GLU A 268 -3.37 23.40 7.51
C GLU A 268 -3.77 22.24 6.57
N PRO A 269 -5.08 22.05 6.30
CA PRO A 269 -5.52 21.03 5.36
C PRO A 269 -4.82 21.21 4.00
N ALA A 270 -4.54 20.11 3.32
CA ALA A 270 -3.92 20.23 2.00
C ALA A 270 -4.78 21.07 1.06
N TYR A 271 -4.15 22.04 0.41
CA TYR A 271 -4.81 22.92 -0.52
C TYR A 271 -4.92 22.28 -1.91
N TYR A 272 -6.16 22.00 -2.30
CA TYR A 272 -6.50 21.47 -3.63
C TYR A 272 -7.14 22.51 -4.55
N GLY A 273 -7.18 23.80 -4.16
CA GLY A 273 -7.91 24.82 -4.93
C GLY A 273 -7.38 25.10 -6.35
N ASN A 274 -6.19 24.59 -6.69
CA ASN A 274 -5.61 24.67 -8.03
C ASN A 274 -5.80 23.38 -8.85
N VAL A 275 -6.28 22.29 -8.25
CA VAL A 275 -6.63 21.08 -9.00
C VAL A 275 -8.11 21.19 -9.37
N GLY A 276 -8.37 21.42 -10.65
CA GLY A 276 -9.75 21.45 -11.14
C GLY A 276 -10.42 20.08 -10.98
N ASP A 277 -11.72 20.03 -11.25
CA ASP A 277 -12.46 18.77 -11.35
C ASP A 277 -12.48 18.26 -12.79
N LEU A 278 -12.39 16.95 -12.95
CA LEU A 278 -12.71 16.29 -14.21
C LEU A 278 -14.22 16.38 -14.38
N ALA A 279 -14.67 17.13 -15.39
CA ALA A 279 -16.08 17.41 -15.68
C ALA A 279 -16.72 16.32 -16.56
#